data_AF-A0A0G4L4M6-F1
#
_entry.id   AF-A0A0G4L4M6-F1
#
_cell.length_a   1.000
_cell.length_b   1.000
_cell.length_c   1.000
_cell.angle_alpha   90.00
_cell.angle_beta   90.00
_cell.angle_gamma   90.00
#
_symmetry.space_group_name_H-M   'P 1'
#
loop_
_entity.id
_entity.type
_entity.pdbx_description
1 polymer ?
#
loop_
_entity_poly.entity_id
_entity_poly.type
_entity_poly.pdbx_seq_one_letter_code
_entity_poly.pdbx_strand_id
1 'polypeptide(L)'
;SSAPCRSFQTSAAKLKKRSRFKNIKASELGLTKPSATKAFAAQNFPDYTEQEKEFLREKYTPEQFEALEAGEAAIDPKDLTLQGRIRNDPYRFEYLEDFATVQPVIDAKPKQPIVPREAEFLGKKEWVDKYIDTLADHAEIKMQDTIGKAVARALRKVKQTNPDKIDFTEEELVELENNPELRRKYIIEESDDGLWASAQAE
;
A
#
# COMPACT_ATOMS: atom_id res chain seq x y z
N SER A 1 -41.33 23.43 56.37
CA SER A 1 -40.36 24.54 56.20
C SER A 1 -38.98 23.94 55.95
N SER A 2 -38.47 24.04 54.73
CA SER A 2 -37.14 23.49 54.37
C SER A 2 -36.07 24.48 54.79
N ALA A 3 -35.24 24.11 55.77
CA ALA A 3 -34.13 24.94 56.22
C ALA A 3 -33.03 25.01 55.15
N PRO A 4 -32.41 26.18 54.91
CA PRO A 4 -31.30 26.31 53.95
C PRO A 4 -30.06 25.62 54.51
N CYS A 5 -29.62 24.54 53.84
CA CYS A 5 -28.37 23.85 54.16
C CYS A 5 -27.18 24.68 53.63
N ARG A 6 -26.30 25.12 54.53
CA ARG A 6 -25.12 25.94 54.21
C ARG A 6 -24.00 25.02 53.71
N SER A 7 -23.46 25.26 52.51
CA SER A 7 -22.36 24.45 51.98
C SER A 7 -21.05 24.78 52.70
N PHE A 8 -20.32 23.75 53.15
CA PHE A 8 -19.03 23.85 53.87
C PHE A 8 -17.80 23.83 52.95
N GLN A 9 -17.97 24.18 51.67
CA GLN A 9 -16.87 24.18 50.71
C GLN A 9 -16.16 25.53 50.76
N THR A 10 -14.85 25.56 51.06
CA THR A 10 -14.02 26.78 51.08
C THR A 10 -13.56 27.21 49.69
N SER A 11 -13.72 26.36 48.68
CA SER A 11 -13.42 26.68 47.29
C SER A 11 -14.50 27.58 46.69
N ALA A 12 -14.10 28.67 46.04
CA ALA A 12 -15.01 29.52 45.28
C ALA A 12 -15.82 28.70 44.27
N ALA A 13 -17.13 28.97 44.17
CA ALA A 13 -17.99 28.35 43.18
C ALA A 13 -17.38 28.53 41.78
N LYS A 14 -17.15 27.42 41.07
CA LYS A 14 -16.62 27.45 39.70
C LYS A 14 -17.62 28.20 38.82
N LEU A 15 -17.29 29.44 38.45
CA LEU A 15 -18.01 30.19 37.42
C LEU A 15 -18.10 29.33 36.16
N LYS A 16 -19.28 29.33 35.51
CA LYS A 16 -19.45 28.67 34.21
C LYS A 16 -18.41 29.23 33.24
N LYS A 17 -17.42 28.42 32.87
CA LYS A 17 -16.39 28.82 31.91
C LYS A 17 -17.07 29.04 30.56
N ARG A 18 -16.86 30.23 29.98
CA ARG A 18 -17.26 30.50 28.60
C ARG A 18 -16.35 29.69 27.67
N SER A 19 -16.86 29.29 26.50
CA SER A 19 -16.04 28.65 25.47
C SER A 19 -14.85 29.52 25.11
N ARG A 20 -13.72 28.90 24.78
CA ARG A 20 -12.50 29.61 24.34
C ARG A 20 -12.70 30.31 23.00
N PHE A 21 -13.60 29.81 22.15
CA PHE A 21 -13.84 30.34 20.81
C PHE A 21 -14.96 31.37 20.81
N LYS A 22 -14.72 32.51 20.16
CA LYS A 22 -15.73 33.54 19.95
C LYS A 22 -16.67 33.11 18.83
N ASN A 23 -17.91 32.81 19.17
CA ASN A 23 -18.87 32.18 18.26
C ASN A 23 -19.58 33.15 17.29
N ILE A 24 -18.92 34.23 16.85
CA ILE A 24 -19.56 35.32 16.09
C ILE A 24 -20.12 34.79 14.77
N LYS A 25 -19.31 34.08 13.99
CA LYS A 25 -19.74 33.49 12.71
C LYS A 25 -20.84 32.45 12.86
N ALA A 26 -20.73 31.56 13.85
CA ALA A 26 -21.79 30.57 14.06
C ALA A 26 -23.09 31.21 14.57
N SER A 27 -23.02 32.37 15.24
CA SER A 27 -24.21 33.14 15.58
C SER A 27 -24.88 33.79 14.36
N GLU A 28 -24.09 34.33 13.43
CA GLU A 28 -24.58 34.86 12.15
C GLU A 28 -25.24 33.76 11.29
N LEU A 29 -24.67 32.56 11.30
CA LEU A 29 -25.18 31.40 10.58
C LEU A 29 -26.33 30.67 11.29
N GLY A 30 -26.77 31.14 12.47
CA GLY A 30 -27.84 30.49 13.23
C GLY A 30 -27.46 29.16 13.91
N LEU A 31 -26.18 28.81 13.93
CA LEU A 31 -25.60 27.59 14.50
C LEU A 31 -25.34 27.70 16.02
N THR A 32 -26.17 28.46 16.74
CA THR A 32 -26.03 28.61 18.20
C THR A 32 -26.69 27.47 18.97
N LYS A 33 -27.70 26.83 18.37
CA LYS A 33 -28.41 25.70 18.97
C LYS A 33 -27.67 24.40 18.67
N PRO A 34 -27.53 23.49 19.66
CA PRO A 34 -26.81 22.23 19.47
C PRO A 34 -27.49 21.29 18.46
N SER A 35 -28.80 21.44 18.22
CA SER A 35 -29.50 20.70 17.18
C SER A 35 -29.14 21.21 15.77
N ALA A 36 -29.07 22.53 15.61
CA ALA A 36 -28.70 23.16 14.34
C ALA A 36 -27.25 22.85 13.97
N THR A 37 -26.32 22.87 14.94
CA THR A 37 -24.92 22.48 14.68
C THR A 37 -24.80 21.02 14.28
N LYS A 38 -25.52 20.10 14.94
CA LYS A 38 -25.52 18.68 14.58
C LYS A 38 -26.10 18.44 13.18
N ALA A 39 -27.19 19.09 12.84
CA ALA A 39 -27.80 18.96 11.51
C ALA A 39 -26.86 19.50 10.42
N PHE A 40 -26.23 20.66 10.67
CA PHE A 40 -25.24 21.21 9.74
C PHE A 40 -24.01 20.31 9.61
N ALA A 41 -23.52 19.76 10.71
CA ALA A 41 -22.39 18.84 10.72
C ALA A 41 -22.71 17.57 9.91
N ALA A 42 -23.85 16.92 10.17
CA ALA A 42 -24.27 15.71 9.46
C ALA A 42 -24.49 15.94 7.95
N GLN A 43 -24.90 17.15 7.55
CA GLN A 43 -25.10 17.48 6.15
C GLN A 43 -23.79 17.73 5.39
N ASN A 44 -22.80 18.39 6.02
CA ASN A 44 -21.58 18.81 5.35
C ASN A 44 -20.42 17.83 5.55
N PHE A 45 -20.46 17.04 6.62
CA PHE A 45 -19.44 16.07 7.01
C PHE A 45 -20.12 14.75 7.40
N PRO A 46 -20.73 14.05 6.42
CA PRO A 46 -21.32 12.74 6.69
C PRO A 46 -20.25 11.69 6.96
N ASP A 47 -20.57 10.72 7.81
CA ASP A 47 -19.72 9.56 8.04
C ASP A 47 -19.69 8.66 6.79
N TYR A 48 -18.57 7.95 6.59
CA TYR A 48 -18.47 6.98 5.50
C TYR A 48 -19.50 5.86 5.62
N THR A 49 -20.12 5.54 4.48
CA THR A 49 -21.00 4.37 4.32
C THR A 49 -20.20 3.07 4.34
N GLU A 50 -20.88 1.95 4.57
CA GLU A 50 -20.25 0.63 4.57
C GLU A 50 -19.62 0.29 3.21
N GLN A 51 -20.29 0.66 2.11
CA GLN A 51 -19.81 0.47 0.74
C GLN A 51 -18.54 1.29 0.46
N GLU A 52 -18.49 2.54 0.94
CA GLU A 52 -17.28 3.38 0.81
C GLU A 52 -16.12 2.81 1.63
N LYS A 53 -16.40 2.27 2.83
CA LYS A 53 -15.38 1.60 3.64
C LYS A 53 -14.85 0.34 2.96
N GLU A 54 -15.71 -0.46 2.33
CA GLU A 54 -15.29 -1.63 1.54
C GLU A 54 -14.37 -1.23 0.39
N PHE A 55 -14.74 -0.20 -0.37
CA PHE A 55 -13.89 0.34 -1.43
C PHE A 55 -12.54 0.86 -0.91
N LEU A 56 -12.53 1.52 0.25
CA LEU A 56 -11.30 2.00 0.88
C LEU A 56 -10.39 0.83 1.33
N ARG A 57 -10.96 -0.28 1.80
CA ARG A 57 -10.21 -1.50 2.16
C ARG A 57 -9.58 -2.18 0.95
N GLU A 58 -10.19 -2.09 -0.22
CA GLU A 58 -9.60 -2.59 -1.46
C GLU A 58 -8.44 -1.71 -1.94
N LYS A 59 -8.55 -0.39 -1.74
CA LYS A 59 -7.54 0.57 -2.20
C LYS A 59 -6.31 0.65 -1.29
N TYR A 60 -6.51 0.61 0.03
CA TYR A 60 -5.46 0.86 1.02
C TYR A 60 -5.02 -0.41 1.74
N THR A 61 -3.80 -0.38 2.28
CA THR A 61 -3.32 -1.48 3.13
C THR A 61 -4.10 -1.55 4.46
N PRO A 62 -4.14 -2.71 5.14
CA PRO A 62 -4.86 -2.84 6.41
C PRO A 62 -4.39 -1.84 7.48
N GLU A 63 -3.09 -1.58 7.57
CA GLU A 63 -2.50 -0.63 8.51
C GLU A 63 -2.93 0.82 8.22
N GLN A 64 -3.00 1.19 6.94
CA GLN A 64 -3.47 2.51 6.51
C GLN A 64 -4.98 2.66 6.76
N PHE A 65 -5.75 1.61 6.54
CA PHE A 65 -7.19 1.62 6.81
C PHE A 65 -7.49 1.76 8.31
N GLU A 66 -6.74 1.08 9.17
CA GLU A 66 -6.83 1.27 10.62
C GLU A 66 -6.54 2.72 11.02
N ALA A 67 -5.51 3.35 10.42
CA ALA A 67 -5.22 4.76 10.66
C ALA A 67 -6.36 5.70 10.21
N LEU A 68 -7.03 5.37 9.11
CA LEU A 68 -8.20 6.11 8.62
C LEU A 68 -9.37 5.98 9.61
N GLU A 69 -9.69 4.78 10.07
CA GLU A 69 -10.75 4.56 11.06
C GLU A 69 -10.46 5.30 12.38
N ALA A 70 -9.20 5.27 12.83
CA ALA A 70 -8.77 6.03 14.00
C ALA A 70 -8.90 7.55 13.81
N GLY A 71 -8.61 8.04 12.60
CA GLY A 71 -8.75 9.45 12.24
C GLY A 71 -10.21 9.93 12.29
N GLU A 72 -11.12 9.18 11.66
CA GLU A 72 -12.56 9.46 11.67
C GLU A 72 -13.15 9.41 13.08
N ALA A 73 -12.72 8.44 13.91
CA ALA A 73 -13.16 8.34 15.30
C ALA A 73 -12.64 9.48 16.18
N ALA A 74 -11.47 10.04 15.88
CA ALA A 74 -10.85 11.10 16.67
C ALA A 74 -11.40 12.50 16.39
N ILE A 75 -11.88 12.76 15.17
CA ILE A 75 -12.30 14.09 14.72
C ILE A 75 -13.84 14.21 14.77
N ASP A 76 -14.39 14.97 15.73
CA ASP A 76 -15.85 15.23 15.78
C ASP A 76 -16.26 16.25 14.69
N PRO A 77 -17.22 15.93 13.80
CA PRO A 77 -17.78 16.87 12.82
C PRO A 77 -18.29 18.19 13.42
N LYS A 78 -18.70 18.19 14.69
CA LYS A 78 -19.11 19.42 15.39
C LYS A 78 -17.97 20.41 15.57
N ASP A 79 -16.75 19.92 15.78
CA ASP A 79 -15.58 20.77 15.93
C ASP A 79 -15.25 21.43 14.59
N LEU A 80 -15.32 20.69 13.49
CA LEU A 80 -15.16 21.26 12.15
C LEU A 80 -16.19 22.37 11.87
N THR A 81 -17.43 22.19 12.33
CA THR A 81 -18.49 23.19 12.15
C THR A 81 -18.26 24.47 12.97
N LEU A 82 -17.76 24.35 14.20
CA LEU A 82 -17.62 25.50 15.12
C LEU A 82 -16.29 26.24 14.99
N GLN A 83 -15.19 25.50 14.79
CA GLN A 83 -13.83 26.03 14.78
C GLN A 83 -13.07 25.78 13.47
N GLY A 84 -13.60 24.97 12.56
CA GLY A 84 -12.97 24.67 11.28
C GLY A 84 -12.75 25.93 10.44
N ARG A 85 -11.56 26.02 9.85
CA ARG A 85 -11.15 27.11 8.95
C ARG A 85 -10.27 26.55 7.85
N ILE A 86 -10.33 27.16 6.69
CA ILE A 86 -9.40 26.86 5.60
C ILE A 86 -8.01 27.35 5.99
N ARG A 87 -7.03 26.48 5.80
CA ARG A 87 -5.63 26.72 6.10
C ARG A 87 -4.99 27.59 5.03
N ASN A 88 -4.50 28.77 5.41
CA ASN A 88 -3.95 29.78 4.48
C ASN A 88 -2.47 30.14 4.78
N ASP A 89 -1.78 29.39 5.62
CA ASP A 89 -0.36 29.61 5.93
C ASP A 89 0.57 29.22 4.75
N PRO A 90 1.84 29.69 4.74
CA PRO A 90 2.80 29.39 3.66
C PRO A 90 3.34 27.95 3.70
N TYR A 91 3.08 27.18 4.75
CA TYR A 91 3.55 25.80 4.86
C TYR A 91 2.50 24.78 4.40
N ARG A 92 1.35 25.23 3.90
CA ARG A 92 0.31 24.33 3.37
C ARG A 92 0.81 23.70 2.08
N PHE A 93 0.41 22.45 1.85
CA PHE A 93 0.59 21.85 0.55
C PHE A 93 -0.28 22.57 -0.49
N GLU A 94 0.30 22.87 -1.65
CA GLU A 94 -0.40 23.55 -2.75
C GLU A 94 -1.20 22.57 -3.62
N TYR A 95 -0.95 21.27 -3.45
CA TYR A 95 -1.61 20.17 -4.13
C TYR A 95 -2.32 19.26 -3.12
N LEU A 96 -3.23 18.43 -3.63
CA LEU A 96 -3.94 17.43 -2.85
C LEU A 96 -3.37 16.05 -3.19
N GLU A 97 -2.88 15.33 -2.18
CA GLU A 97 -2.33 13.99 -2.29
C GLU A 97 -2.70 13.19 -1.02
N ASP A 98 -2.80 11.87 -1.11
CA ASP A 98 -3.10 10.97 0.02
C ASP A 98 -1.84 10.57 0.82
N PHE A 99 -0.64 10.81 0.26
CA PHE A 99 0.67 10.47 0.83
C PHE A 99 0.79 9.00 1.25
N ALA A 100 0.04 8.10 0.60
CA ALA A 100 -0.01 6.69 0.96
C ALA A 100 1.24 5.92 0.52
N THR A 101 1.94 6.40 -0.50
CA THR A 101 3.12 5.74 -1.09
C THR A 101 4.31 6.68 -1.11
N VAL A 102 5.52 6.12 -0.96
CA VAL A 102 6.77 6.89 -1.05
C VAL A 102 7.11 7.14 -2.51
N GLN A 103 7.12 8.41 -2.90
CA GLN A 103 7.44 8.84 -4.25
C GLN A 103 8.96 8.87 -4.48
N PRO A 104 9.47 8.43 -5.64
CA PRO A 104 10.92 8.34 -5.87
C PRO A 104 11.67 9.68 -5.88
N VAL A 105 10.99 10.79 -6.21
CA VAL A 105 11.62 12.09 -6.48
C VAL A 105 11.39 13.10 -5.36
N ILE A 106 10.16 13.21 -4.88
CA ILE A 106 9.75 14.26 -3.94
C ILE A 106 9.92 13.85 -2.48
N ASP A 107 9.94 12.54 -2.19
CA ASP A 107 10.11 12.04 -0.84
C ASP A 107 11.57 11.69 -0.53
N ALA A 108 11.86 11.64 0.77
CA ALA A 108 13.15 11.17 1.24
C ALA A 108 13.30 9.67 0.97
N LYS A 109 14.48 9.26 0.46
CA LYS A 109 14.78 7.85 0.20
C LYS A 109 14.66 7.02 1.50
N PRO A 110 13.90 5.91 1.49
CA PRO A 110 13.75 5.08 2.68
C PRO A 110 15.09 4.48 3.09
N LYS A 111 15.37 4.51 4.39
CA LYS A 111 16.57 3.88 4.97
C LYS A 111 16.28 2.41 5.18
N GLN A 112 16.91 1.55 4.38
CA GLN A 112 16.85 0.11 4.63
C GLN A 112 17.78 -0.24 5.81
N PRO A 113 17.35 -1.13 6.72
CA PRO A 113 18.22 -1.65 7.76
C PRO A 113 19.31 -2.49 7.10
N ILE A 114 20.51 -1.93 7.00
CA ILE A 114 21.67 -2.63 6.44
C ILE A 114 22.41 -3.29 7.60
N VAL A 115 22.57 -4.61 7.54
CA VAL A 115 23.51 -5.32 8.41
C VAL A 115 24.92 -4.89 7.99
N PRO A 116 25.74 -4.33 8.90
CA PRO A 116 27.11 -3.94 8.55
C PRO A 116 27.88 -5.15 8.03
N ARG A 117 28.33 -5.08 6.78
CA ARG A 117 29.27 -6.04 6.20
C ARG A 117 30.61 -5.35 6.07
N GLU A 118 31.68 -6.06 6.41
CA GLU A 118 33.03 -5.57 6.15
C GLU A 118 33.23 -5.36 4.64
N ALA A 119 33.82 -4.23 4.27
CA ALA A 119 34.10 -3.94 2.88
C ALA A 119 35.26 -4.83 2.41
N GLU A 120 34.94 -5.81 1.57
CA GLU A 120 35.93 -6.67 0.93
C GLU A 120 36.46 -6.00 -0.35
N PHE A 121 37.69 -5.52 -0.31
CA PHE A 121 38.42 -5.10 -1.51
C PHE A 121 39.10 -6.33 -2.12
N LEU A 122 38.46 -6.91 -3.13
CA LEU A 122 38.96 -8.10 -3.83
C LEU A 122 40.32 -7.81 -4.48
N GLY A 123 41.26 -8.75 -4.36
CA GLY A 123 42.50 -8.71 -5.13
C GLY A 123 42.21 -8.84 -6.64
N LYS A 124 43.17 -8.43 -7.50
CA LYS A 124 42.97 -8.47 -8.97
C LYS A 124 42.53 -9.85 -9.48
N LYS A 125 43.12 -10.93 -8.96
CA LYS A 125 42.76 -12.30 -9.35
C LYS A 125 41.36 -12.67 -8.91
N GLU A 126 41.05 -12.49 -7.63
CA GLU A 126 39.73 -12.80 -7.06
C GLU A 126 38.61 -11.98 -7.71
N TRP A 127 38.90 -10.73 -8.09
CA TRP A 127 37.97 -9.91 -8.86
C TRP A 127 37.70 -10.48 -10.25
N VAL A 128 38.73 -10.94 -10.96
CA VAL A 128 38.58 -11.58 -12.28
C VAL A 128 37.79 -12.87 -12.14
N ASP A 129 38.11 -13.72 -11.17
CA ASP A 129 37.42 -14.99 -10.93
C ASP A 129 35.92 -14.73 -10.66
N LYS A 130 35.60 -13.83 -9.72
CA LYS A 130 34.21 -13.44 -9.43
C LYS A 130 33.50 -12.83 -10.65
N TYR A 131 34.21 -12.06 -11.47
CA TYR A 131 33.62 -11.48 -12.68
C TYR A 131 33.30 -12.57 -13.72
N ILE A 132 34.21 -13.53 -13.93
CA ILE A 132 33.97 -14.68 -14.81
C ILE A 132 32.77 -15.48 -14.32
N ASP A 133 32.67 -15.74 -13.01
CA ASP A 133 31.53 -16.45 -12.42
C ASP A 133 30.22 -15.70 -12.71
N THR A 134 30.16 -14.39 -12.47
CA THR A 134 28.94 -13.61 -12.79
C THR A 134 28.59 -13.58 -14.28
N LEU A 135 29.59 -13.67 -15.16
CA LEU A 135 29.35 -13.76 -16.60
C LEU A 135 28.86 -15.14 -17.00
N ALA A 136 29.38 -16.20 -16.38
CA ALA A 136 28.94 -17.57 -16.58
C ALA A 136 27.48 -17.73 -16.14
N ASP A 137 27.12 -17.24 -14.95
CA ASP A 137 25.74 -17.24 -14.44
C ASP A 137 24.79 -16.52 -15.43
N HIS A 138 25.19 -15.35 -15.92
CA HIS A 138 24.37 -14.60 -16.87
C HIS A 138 24.28 -15.27 -18.23
N ALA A 139 25.34 -15.96 -18.66
CA ALA A 139 25.34 -16.74 -19.90
C ALA A 139 24.43 -17.96 -19.79
N GLU A 140 24.44 -18.64 -18.64
CA GLU A 140 23.57 -19.78 -18.36
C GLU A 140 22.09 -19.36 -18.37
N ILE A 141 21.72 -18.30 -17.66
CA ILE A 141 20.34 -17.77 -17.66
C ILE A 141 19.88 -17.46 -19.08
N LYS A 142 20.74 -16.83 -19.89
CA LYS A 142 20.43 -16.54 -21.30
C LYS A 142 20.33 -17.80 -22.14
N MET A 143 21.19 -18.78 -21.93
CA MET A 143 21.16 -20.05 -22.65
C MET A 143 19.87 -20.80 -22.34
N GLN A 144 19.50 -20.94 -21.07
CA GLN A 144 18.23 -21.51 -20.64
C GLN A 144 17.04 -20.76 -21.25
N ASP A 145 17.07 -19.42 -21.28
CA ASP A 145 16.03 -18.62 -21.92
C ASP A 145 15.91 -18.88 -23.43
N THR A 146 17.05 -19.03 -24.14
CA THR A 146 17.06 -19.34 -25.58
C THR A 146 16.62 -20.76 -25.89
N ILE A 147 17.04 -21.74 -25.09
CA ILE A 147 16.57 -23.13 -25.18
C ILE A 147 15.07 -23.18 -24.92
N GLY A 148 14.58 -22.51 -23.86
CA GLY A 148 13.16 -22.43 -23.55
C GLY A 148 12.33 -21.87 -24.69
N LYS A 149 12.81 -20.82 -25.38
CA LYS A 149 12.17 -20.30 -26.59
C LYS A 149 12.16 -21.31 -27.74
N ALA A 150 13.26 -22.04 -27.93
CA ALA A 150 13.33 -23.08 -28.96
C ALA A 150 12.36 -24.23 -28.67
N VAL A 151 12.22 -24.64 -27.41
CA VAL A 151 11.25 -25.65 -26.95
C VAL A 151 9.82 -25.17 -27.17
N ALA A 152 9.47 -23.94 -26.78
CA ALA A 152 8.14 -23.37 -27.03
C ALA A 152 7.78 -23.37 -28.53
N ARG A 153 8.73 -22.98 -29.40
CA ARG A 153 8.56 -23.07 -30.86
C ARG A 153 8.38 -24.50 -31.35
N ALA A 154 9.10 -25.45 -30.78
CA ALA A 154 8.97 -26.87 -31.12
C ALA A 154 7.59 -27.41 -30.73
N LEU A 155 7.13 -27.12 -29.50
CA LEU A 155 5.79 -27.49 -29.03
C LEU A 155 4.69 -26.91 -29.94
N ARG A 156 4.82 -25.65 -30.35
CA ARG A 156 3.91 -25.03 -31.32
C ARG A 156 3.86 -25.78 -32.66
N LYS A 157 5.01 -26.17 -33.21
CA LYS A 157 5.06 -26.98 -34.44
C LYS A 157 4.43 -28.37 -34.25
N VAL A 158 4.64 -28.99 -33.09
CA VAL A 158 4.02 -30.28 -32.77
C VAL A 158 2.51 -30.14 -32.66
N LYS A 159 1.99 -29.09 -32.01
CA LYS A 159 0.54 -28.80 -31.93
C LYS A 159 -0.09 -28.62 -33.32
N GLN A 160 0.60 -27.92 -34.22
CA GLN A 160 0.14 -27.73 -35.61
C GLN A 160 0.09 -29.05 -36.41
N THR A 161 0.98 -30.00 -36.12
CA THR A 161 1.04 -31.29 -36.83
C THR A 161 0.20 -32.38 -36.16
N ASN A 162 0.03 -32.32 -34.84
CA ASN A 162 -0.66 -33.28 -33.99
C ASN A 162 -1.42 -32.53 -32.89
N PRO A 163 -2.68 -32.11 -33.14
CA PRO A 163 -3.42 -31.25 -32.21
C PRO A 163 -3.74 -31.93 -30.87
N ASP A 164 -3.87 -33.26 -30.86
CA ASP A 164 -4.35 -34.03 -29.69
C ASP A 164 -3.24 -34.40 -28.69
N LYS A 165 -1.97 -34.10 -28.99
CA LYS A 165 -0.82 -34.52 -28.18
C LYS A 165 -0.36 -33.49 -27.14
N ILE A 166 -0.80 -32.24 -27.27
CA ILE A 166 -0.35 -31.13 -26.43
C ILE A 166 -1.58 -30.42 -25.89
N ASP A 167 -1.67 -30.31 -24.56
CA ASP A 167 -2.84 -29.71 -23.90
C ASP A 167 -2.84 -28.17 -23.92
N PHE A 168 -1.71 -27.53 -24.25
CA PHE A 168 -1.62 -26.08 -24.43
C PHE A 168 -2.37 -25.57 -25.66
N THR A 169 -3.00 -24.41 -25.51
CA THR A 169 -3.57 -23.63 -26.61
C THR A 169 -2.48 -22.91 -27.43
N GLU A 170 -2.79 -22.49 -28.65
CA GLU A 170 -1.82 -21.76 -29.48
C GLU A 170 -1.42 -20.41 -28.88
N GLU A 171 -2.36 -19.73 -28.21
CA GLU A 171 -2.16 -18.45 -27.56
C GLU A 171 -1.23 -18.60 -26.35
N GLU A 172 -1.46 -19.60 -25.51
CA GLU A 172 -0.58 -19.91 -24.37
C GLU A 172 0.84 -20.26 -24.82
N LEU A 173 1.01 -20.96 -25.95
CA LEU A 173 2.33 -21.26 -26.50
C LEU A 173 3.06 -20.01 -27.04
N VAL A 174 2.31 -19.04 -27.58
CA VAL A 174 2.85 -17.73 -27.99
C VAL A 174 3.27 -16.93 -26.75
N GLU A 175 2.45 -16.92 -25.71
CA GLU A 175 2.77 -16.28 -24.44
C GLU A 175 3.98 -16.93 -23.77
N LEU A 176 4.10 -18.25 -23.82
CA LEU A 176 5.27 -18.99 -23.34
C LEU A 176 6.54 -18.59 -24.10
N GLU A 177 6.49 -18.37 -25.42
CA GLU A 177 7.65 -17.89 -26.19
C GLU A 177 8.08 -16.46 -25.79
N ASN A 178 7.11 -15.58 -25.49
CA ASN A 178 7.37 -14.18 -25.22
C ASN A 178 7.73 -13.91 -23.75
N ASN A 179 7.09 -14.59 -22.80
CA ASN A 179 7.22 -14.34 -21.36
C ASN A 179 8.34 -15.20 -20.73
N PRO A 180 9.46 -14.60 -20.27
CA PRO A 180 10.56 -15.34 -19.64
C PRO A 180 10.17 -16.04 -18.35
N GLU A 181 9.29 -15.45 -17.56
CA GLU A 181 8.86 -16.02 -16.28
C GLU A 181 8.06 -17.32 -16.45
N LEU A 182 7.17 -17.38 -17.45
CA LEU A 182 6.43 -18.60 -17.77
C LEU A 182 7.36 -19.72 -18.25
N ARG A 183 8.40 -19.39 -19.03
CA ARG A 183 9.39 -20.40 -19.46
C ARG A 183 10.19 -20.94 -18.29
N ARG A 184 10.59 -20.07 -17.36
CA ARG A 184 11.30 -20.50 -16.15
C ARG A 184 10.46 -21.48 -15.36
N LYS A 185 9.19 -21.14 -15.13
CA LYS A 185 8.25 -22.00 -14.40
C LYS A 185 7.99 -23.35 -15.07
N TYR A 186 7.62 -23.37 -16.36
CA TYR A 186 7.11 -24.59 -17.02
C TYR A 186 8.14 -25.38 -17.83
N ILE A 187 9.28 -24.77 -18.18
CA ILE A 187 10.30 -25.44 -19.02
C ILE A 187 11.58 -25.69 -18.21
N ILE A 188 11.98 -24.77 -17.34
CA ILE A 188 13.26 -24.84 -16.63
C ILE A 188 13.06 -25.53 -15.27
N GLU A 189 12.19 -25.00 -14.41
CA GLU A 189 11.95 -25.55 -13.06
C GLU A 189 11.31 -26.96 -13.10
N GLU A 190 10.31 -27.18 -13.95
CA GLU A 190 9.65 -28.49 -14.07
C GLU A 190 10.58 -29.58 -14.69
N SER A 191 11.68 -29.18 -15.36
CA SER A 191 12.66 -30.11 -15.92
C SER A 191 13.64 -30.69 -14.89
N ASP A 192 13.90 -29.96 -13.79
CA ASP A 192 14.75 -30.45 -12.70
C ASP A 192 14.02 -31.52 -11.86
N ASP A 193 12.69 -31.40 -11.71
CA ASP A 193 11.88 -32.36 -10.94
C ASP A 193 11.63 -33.69 -11.70
N GLY A 194 11.60 -33.65 -13.05
CA GLY A 194 11.29 -34.82 -13.90
C GLY A 194 12.48 -35.75 -14.18
N LEU A 195 13.70 -35.23 -14.15
CA LEU A 195 14.93 -35.99 -14.46
C LEU A 195 15.46 -36.80 -13.26
N TRP A 196 15.22 -36.36 -12.02
CA TRP A 196 15.63 -37.09 -10.81
C TRP A 196 14.63 -38.16 -10.35
N ALA A 197 13.34 -38.00 -10.66
CA ALA A 197 12.31 -38.98 -10.29
C ALA A 197 12.34 -40.25 -11.17
N SER A 198 12.79 -40.14 -12.42
CA SER A 198 12.86 -41.27 -13.36
C SER A 198 14.16 -42.10 -13.22
N ALA A 199 15.25 -41.50 -12.72
CA ALA A 199 16.53 -42.18 -12.50
C ALA A 199 16.58 -43.04 -11.22
N GLN A 200 15.61 -42.93 -10.30
CA GLN A 200 15.49 -43.77 -9.11
C GLN A 200 14.56 -44.99 -9.29
N ALA A 201 14.00 -45.17 -10.49
CA ALA A 201 13.01 -46.21 -10.78
C ALA A 201 13.54 -47.36 -11.68
N GLU A 202 14.85 -47.43 -11.95
CA GLU A 202 15.51 -48.61 -12.55
C GLU A 202 16.41 -49.36 -11.56
#